data_AF-A0A931Y7Q3-F1
#
_entry.id   AF-A0A931Y7Q3-F1
#
_cell.length_a   1.000
_cell.length_b   1.000
_cell.length_c   1.000
_cell.angle_alpha   90.00
_cell.angle_beta   90.00
_cell.angle_gamma   90.00
#
_symmetry.space_group_name_H-M   'P 1'
#
loop_
_entity.id
_entity.type
_entity.pdbx_description
1 polymer ?
#
loop_
_entity_poly.entity_id
_entity_poly.type
_entity_poly.pdbx_seq_one_letter_code
_entity_poly.pdbx_strand_id
1 'polypeptide(L)'
;MKPGNNGNPTRAYGNSMTAASIHSTPSDPLARVCALLNQHGAHYLVVGGHACILHGLIRTTEDVDILVEESEDNYRRVIAALSQLEDGAARELTPKDFQDNVVVKVADEVEVDISRRAWKVSYTDAQKSVCHAKIEGESGSNRKI
;
A
#
# COMPACT_ATOMS: atom_id res chain seq x y z
N MET A 1 68.22 -4.37 21.76
CA MET A 1 67.60 -5.49 21.03
C MET A 1 66.10 -5.19 20.92
N LYS A 2 65.58 -4.97 19.70
CA LYS A 2 64.14 -4.80 19.42
C LYS A 2 63.64 -6.07 18.71
N PRO A 3 62.46 -6.61 19.01
CA PRO A 3 61.87 -7.65 18.19
C PRO A 3 60.92 -7.08 17.14
N GLY A 4 61.19 -7.43 15.87
CA GLY A 4 60.23 -8.03 14.94
C GLY A 4 59.05 -7.21 14.42
N ASN A 5 59.26 -6.53 13.30
CA ASN A 5 58.22 -6.00 12.41
C ASN A 5 57.87 -7.08 11.36
N ASN A 6 56.61 -7.53 11.28
CA ASN A 6 56.12 -8.39 10.21
C ASN A 6 55.26 -7.56 9.24
N GLY A 7 55.70 -7.46 7.97
CA GLY A 7 54.86 -7.00 6.85
C GLY A 7 53.68 -7.94 6.60
N ASN A 8 52.72 -7.67 5.71
CA ASN A 8 52.75 -6.92 4.45
C ASN A 8 51.27 -6.65 4.01
N PRO A 9 50.90 -6.28 2.75
CA PRO A 9 50.33 -4.97 2.42
C PRO A 9 48.99 -5.05 1.64
N THR A 10 48.49 -3.89 1.18
CA THR A 10 47.49 -3.67 0.08
C THR A 10 46.06 -4.20 0.32
N ARG A 11 44.96 -3.53 -0.03
CA ARG A 11 44.68 -2.79 -1.27
C ARG A 11 43.40 -1.97 -1.07
N ALA A 12 43.39 -0.74 -1.58
CA ALA A 12 42.23 0.12 -1.67
C ALA A 12 41.18 -0.42 -2.67
N TYR A 13 39.89 -0.23 -2.35
CA TYR A 13 38.86 0.08 -3.35
C TYR A 13 38.02 1.22 -2.81
N GLY A 14 38.07 2.33 -3.52
CA GLY A 14 37.23 3.49 -3.28
C GLY A 14 35.93 3.44 -4.08
N ASN A 15 35.24 4.58 -3.95
CA ASN A 15 34.17 5.15 -4.77
C ASN A 15 32.73 4.71 -4.49
N SER A 16 32.09 5.59 -3.71
CA SER A 16 30.85 6.29 -4.03
C SER A 16 29.72 5.47 -4.64
N MET A 17 28.70 5.21 -3.82
CA MET A 17 27.33 5.23 -4.30
C MET A 17 26.55 6.28 -3.51
N THR A 18 25.98 7.19 -4.26
CA THR A 18 25.05 8.25 -3.87
C THR A 18 23.91 7.67 -3.04
N ALA A 19 23.53 8.37 -1.97
CA ALA A 19 22.34 8.09 -1.17
C ALA A 19 21.07 8.28 -2.02
N ALA A 20 20.69 7.26 -2.79
CA ALA A 20 19.32 7.08 -3.21
C ALA A 20 18.59 6.46 -2.01
N SER A 21 17.56 7.18 -1.53
CA SER A 21 16.76 6.82 -0.37
C SER A 21 16.36 5.34 -0.42
N ILE A 22 16.77 4.57 0.58
CA ILE A 22 16.25 3.22 0.82
C ILE A 22 14.76 3.35 1.16
N HIS A 23 13.89 3.29 0.15
CA HIS A 23 12.46 3.14 0.38
C HIS A 23 12.25 1.67 0.72
N SER A 24 12.36 1.33 2.01
CA SER A 24 11.98 0.01 2.49
C SER A 24 10.49 -0.16 2.18
N THR A 25 10.15 -0.97 1.18
CA THR A 25 8.76 -1.35 0.94
C THR A 25 8.20 -1.90 2.25
N PRO A 26 7.04 -1.44 2.73
CA PRO A 26 6.44 -1.99 3.93
C PRO A 26 6.29 -3.50 3.78
N SER A 27 6.76 -4.29 4.74
CA SER A 27 6.59 -5.75 4.73
C SER A 27 5.14 -6.16 5.01
N ASP A 28 4.33 -5.23 5.50
CA ASP A 28 2.91 -5.41 5.77
C ASP A 28 2.07 -5.20 4.49
N PRO A 29 1.27 -6.19 4.05
CA PRO A 29 0.46 -6.10 2.83
C PRO A 29 -0.48 -4.89 2.80
N LEU A 30 -1.14 -4.59 3.91
CA LEU A 30 -2.03 -3.43 4.02
C LEU A 30 -1.26 -2.13 3.83
N ALA A 31 -0.16 -1.94 4.57
CA ALA A 31 0.67 -0.75 4.46
C ALA A 31 1.19 -0.54 3.03
N ARG A 32 1.59 -1.61 2.34
CA ARG A 32 2.03 -1.55 0.94
C ARG A 32 0.91 -1.08 0.00
N VAL A 33 -0.28 -1.66 0.10
CA VAL A 33 -1.44 -1.26 -0.71
C VAL A 33 -1.83 0.19 -0.43
N CYS A 34 -1.92 0.58 0.85
CA CYS A 34 -2.21 1.96 1.25
C CYS A 34 -1.18 2.95 0.71
N ALA A 35 0.11 2.64 0.80
CA ALA A 35 1.18 3.50 0.29
C ALA A 35 1.04 3.72 -1.22
N LEU A 36 0.77 2.66 -2.00
CA LEU A 36 0.54 2.77 -3.45
C LEU A 36 -0.69 3.63 -3.76
N LEU A 37 -1.82 3.38 -3.10
CA LEU A 37 -3.05 4.16 -3.31
C LEU A 37 -2.83 5.64 -2.97
N ASN A 38 -2.10 5.94 -1.89
CA ASN A 38 -1.74 7.29 -1.49
C ASN A 38 -0.86 8.00 -2.52
N GLN A 39 0.15 7.31 -3.06
CA GLN A 39 1.05 7.84 -4.08
C GLN A 39 0.32 8.24 -5.37
N HIS A 40 -0.75 7.52 -5.72
CA HIS A 40 -1.59 7.81 -6.89
C HIS A 40 -2.75 8.76 -6.61
N GLY A 41 -2.92 9.21 -5.36
CA GLY A 41 -4.02 10.08 -4.95
C GLY A 41 -5.40 9.43 -5.14
N ALA A 42 -5.47 8.10 -4.96
CA ALA A 42 -6.73 7.38 -4.94
C ALA A 42 -7.53 7.75 -3.67
N HIS A 43 -8.84 7.87 -3.83
CA HIS A 43 -9.79 8.10 -2.74
C HIS A 43 -10.37 6.76 -2.32
N TYR A 44 -9.95 6.27 -1.15
CA TYR A 44 -10.34 4.97 -0.62
C TYR A 44 -10.50 5.04 0.91
N LEU A 45 -11.14 4.01 1.46
CA LEU A 45 -11.19 3.70 2.88
C LEU A 45 -10.81 2.23 3.06
N VAL A 46 -10.00 1.93 4.06
CA VAL A 46 -9.79 0.54 4.49
C VAL A 46 -11.05 0.07 5.21
N VAL A 47 -11.57 -1.09 4.83
CA VAL A 47 -12.75 -1.71 5.44
C VAL A 47 -12.41 -3.15 5.88
N GLY A 48 -13.42 -3.97 6.20
CA GLY A 48 -13.20 -5.38 6.51
C GLY A 48 -12.43 -5.64 7.80
N GLY A 49 -11.73 -6.79 7.86
CA GLY A 49 -11.07 -7.23 9.09
C GLY A 49 -9.85 -6.42 9.48
N HIS A 50 -9.12 -5.86 8.51
CA HIS A 50 -8.06 -4.89 8.77
C HIS A 50 -8.58 -3.64 9.49
N ALA A 51 -9.74 -3.11 9.10
CA ALA A 51 -10.39 -2.02 9.84
C ALA A 51 -10.80 -2.43 11.27
N CYS A 52 -11.28 -3.67 11.46
CA CYS A 52 -11.57 -4.21 12.79
C CYS A 52 -10.31 -4.29 13.67
N ILE A 53 -9.18 -4.77 13.13
CA ILE A 53 -7.91 -4.85 13.85
C ILE A 53 -7.44 -3.45 14.27
N LEU A 54 -7.51 -2.47 13.37
CA LEU A 54 -7.18 -1.07 13.68
C LEU A 54 -8.07 -0.47 14.79
N HIS A 55 -9.26 -1.03 14.99
CA HIS A 55 -10.19 -0.69 16.07
C HIS A 55 -10.11 -1.59 17.31
N GLY A 56 -9.08 -2.44 17.42
CA GLY A 56 -8.85 -3.30 18.59
C GLY A 56 -9.71 -4.56 18.64
N LEU A 57 -10.39 -4.91 17.55
CA LEU A 57 -11.15 -6.15 17.40
C LEU A 57 -10.32 -7.17 16.62
N ILE A 58 -10.02 -8.32 17.25
CA ILE A 58 -9.22 -9.38 16.62
C ILE A 58 -10.09 -10.09 15.57
N ARG A 59 -9.82 -9.82 14.29
CA ARG A 59 -10.31 -10.60 13.15
C ARG A 59 -9.21 -10.65 12.10
N THR A 60 -8.64 -11.82 11.87
CA THR A 60 -7.63 -12.04 10.83
C THR A 60 -8.29 -12.08 9.45
N THR A 61 -7.76 -11.34 8.49
CA THR A 61 -8.03 -11.51 7.06
C THR A 61 -6.68 -11.56 6.37
N GLU A 62 -6.55 -12.40 5.35
CA GLU A 62 -5.37 -12.40 4.48
C GLU A 62 -5.50 -11.28 3.43
N ASP A 63 -6.74 -10.96 3.05
CA ASP A 63 -7.05 -9.99 2.00
C ASP A 63 -7.15 -8.56 2.56
N VAL A 64 -6.83 -7.58 1.71
CA VAL A 64 -7.01 -6.14 1.95
C VAL A 64 -8.33 -5.69 1.35
N ASP A 65 -9.31 -5.37 2.20
CA ASP A 65 -10.59 -4.83 1.76
C ASP A 65 -10.55 -3.29 1.70
N ILE A 66 -10.91 -2.72 0.55
CA ILE A 66 -11.05 -1.26 0.38
C ILE A 66 -12.41 -0.86 -0.18
N LEU A 67 -12.89 0.31 0.23
CA LEU A 67 -14.04 0.99 -0.32
C LEU A 67 -13.58 2.23 -1.08
N VAL A 68 -13.92 2.36 -2.36
CA VAL A 68 -13.43 3.46 -3.22
C VAL A 68 -14.55 4.45 -3.58
N GLU A 69 -14.20 5.71 -3.79
CA GLU A 69 -15.12 6.72 -4.32
C GLU A 69 -15.60 6.33 -5.74
N GLU A 70 -16.92 6.41 -5.97
CA GLU A 70 -17.59 6.09 -7.24
C GLU A 70 -17.35 7.16 -8.32
N SER A 71 -16.13 7.25 -8.85
CA SER A 71 -15.81 8.07 -10.01
C SER A 71 -14.83 7.39 -10.95
N GLU A 72 -14.99 7.62 -12.25
CA GLU A 72 -14.14 7.02 -13.27
C GLU A 72 -12.67 7.42 -13.11
N ASP A 73 -12.42 8.66 -12.71
CA ASP A 73 -11.08 9.16 -12.42
C ASP A 73 -10.45 8.46 -11.21
N ASN A 74 -11.24 8.20 -10.17
CA ASN A 74 -10.74 7.46 -9.02
C ASN A 74 -10.44 5.99 -9.37
N TYR A 75 -11.29 5.35 -10.18
CA TYR A 75 -11.03 3.99 -10.66
C TYR A 75 -9.72 3.91 -11.44
N ARG A 76 -9.42 4.90 -12.29
CA ARG A 76 -8.13 4.97 -12.99
C ARG A 76 -6.95 5.05 -12.03
N ARG A 77 -7.06 5.84 -10.95
CA ARG A 77 -6.00 5.97 -9.93
C ARG A 77 -5.80 4.67 -9.17
N VAL A 78 -6.89 3.99 -8.79
CA VAL A 78 -6.84 2.68 -8.12
C VAL A 78 -6.19 1.64 -9.03
N ILE A 79 -6.60 1.55 -10.29
CA ILE A 79 -5.98 0.66 -11.29
C ILE A 79 -4.49 0.96 -11.41
N ALA A 80 -4.10 2.23 -11.57
CA ALA A 80 -2.71 2.64 -11.71
C ALA A 80 -1.86 2.32 -10.47
N ALA A 81 -2.43 2.46 -9.27
CA ALA A 81 -1.79 2.11 -8.01
C ALA A 81 -1.55 0.60 -7.89
N LEU A 82 -2.61 -0.20 -8.04
CA LEU A 82 -2.53 -1.66 -7.89
C LEU A 82 -1.75 -2.31 -9.05
N SER A 83 -1.62 -1.64 -10.19
CA SER A 83 -0.75 -2.09 -11.29
C SER A 83 0.75 -2.02 -10.94
N GLN A 84 1.13 -1.44 -9.81
CA GLN A 84 2.52 -1.43 -9.30
C GLN A 84 2.83 -2.57 -8.34
N LEU A 85 1.83 -3.40 -8.03
CA LEU A 85 2.05 -4.71 -7.42
C LEU A 85 2.86 -5.62 -8.37
N GLU A 86 3.42 -6.69 -7.81
CA GLU A 86 4.49 -7.46 -8.47
C GLU A 86 4.03 -8.13 -9.77
N ASP A 87 2.94 -8.89 -9.74
CA ASP A 87 2.36 -9.48 -10.95
C ASP A 87 1.68 -8.38 -11.79
N GLY A 88 1.12 -7.39 -11.11
CA GLY A 88 0.40 -6.25 -11.68
C GLY A 88 -0.88 -6.67 -12.39
N ALA A 89 -1.63 -7.59 -11.77
CA ALA A 89 -2.89 -8.12 -12.29
C ALA A 89 -3.92 -7.02 -12.58
N ALA A 90 -3.86 -5.91 -11.85
CA ALA A 90 -4.75 -4.77 -12.05
C ALA A 90 -4.61 -4.10 -13.44
N ARG A 91 -3.52 -4.35 -14.19
CA ARG A 91 -3.33 -3.78 -15.55
C ARG A 91 -4.37 -4.24 -16.57
N GLU A 92 -5.05 -5.35 -16.29
CA GLU A 92 -6.11 -5.90 -17.14
C GLU A 92 -7.47 -5.22 -16.89
N LEU A 93 -7.58 -4.45 -15.81
CA LEU A 93 -8.82 -3.78 -15.42
C LEU A 93 -9.02 -2.47 -16.16
N THR A 94 -10.29 -2.12 -16.30
CA THR A 94 -10.78 -0.84 -16.82
C THR A 94 -11.74 -0.22 -15.81
N PRO A 95 -12.00 1.10 -15.87
CA PRO A 95 -13.03 1.72 -15.05
C PRO A 95 -14.42 1.09 -15.21
N LYS A 96 -14.68 0.44 -16.35
CA LYS A 96 -15.95 -0.25 -16.61
C LYS A 96 -16.13 -1.48 -15.72
N ASP A 97 -15.05 -2.20 -15.38
CA ASP A 97 -15.12 -3.35 -14.47
C ASP A 97 -15.64 -2.91 -13.09
N PHE A 98 -15.21 -1.73 -12.63
CA PHE A 98 -15.72 -1.08 -11.42
C PHE A 98 -17.11 -0.46 -11.58
N GLN A 99 -17.66 -0.32 -12.79
CA GLN A 99 -19.02 0.15 -13.06
C GLN A 99 -20.01 -1.00 -13.24
N ASP A 100 -19.54 -2.17 -13.66
CA ASP A 100 -20.36 -3.36 -13.88
C ASP A 100 -20.38 -4.30 -12.65
N ASN A 101 -19.36 -4.28 -11.79
CA ASN A 101 -19.27 -5.18 -10.62
C ASN A 101 -19.27 -4.46 -9.25
N VAL A 102 -20.08 -4.93 -8.29
CA VAL A 102 -20.15 -4.35 -6.93
C VAL A 102 -18.80 -4.48 -6.19
N VAL A 103 -18.12 -5.60 -6.41
CA VAL A 103 -16.79 -5.90 -5.89
C VAL A 103 -15.92 -6.36 -7.05
N VAL A 104 -14.71 -5.82 -7.13
CA VAL A 104 -13.64 -6.28 -8.03
C VAL A 104 -12.53 -6.84 -7.16
N LYS A 105 -12.08 -8.06 -7.44
CA LYS A 105 -10.97 -8.69 -6.72
C LYS A 105 -9.72 -8.63 -7.58
N VAL A 106 -8.60 -8.20 -7.00
CA VAL A 106 -7.27 -8.26 -7.60
C VAL A 106 -6.47 -9.28 -6.82
N ALA A 107 -6.14 -10.41 -7.46
CA ALA A 107 -5.33 -11.46 -6.87
C ALA A 107 -3.89 -11.33 -7.41
N ASP A 108 -3.04 -10.65 -6.65
CA ASP A 108 -1.61 -10.46 -6.93
C ASP A 108 -0.79 -11.11 -5.80
N GLU A 109 0.42 -10.64 -5.50
CA GLU A 109 1.12 -11.00 -4.26
C GLU A 109 0.36 -10.60 -2.98
N VAL A 110 -0.60 -9.66 -3.10
CA VAL A 110 -1.60 -9.31 -2.10
C VAL A 110 -2.99 -9.42 -2.74
N GLU A 111 -3.92 -10.13 -2.10
CA GLU A 111 -5.33 -10.12 -2.51
C GLU A 111 -5.99 -8.81 -2.04
N VAL A 112 -6.59 -8.07 -2.99
CA VAL A 112 -7.26 -6.81 -2.72
C VAL A 112 -8.71 -6.88 -3.19
N ASP A 113 -9.63 -6.70 -2.24
CA ASP A 113 -11.07 -6.63 -2.48
C ASP A 113 -11.51 -5.17 -2.59
N ILE A 114 -11.93 -4.77 -3.79
CA ILE A 114 -12.26 -3.38 -4.09
C ILE A 114 -13.77 -3.27 -4.22
N SER A 115 -14.39 -2.73 -3.17
CA SER A 115 -15.81 -2.45 -3.14
C SER A 115 -16.10 -1.01 -3.54
N ARG A 116 -17.20 -0.78 -4.27
CA ARG A 116 -17.74 0.58 -4.46
C ARG A 116 -18.80 0.96 -3.42
N ARG A 117 -19.40 -0.04 -2.77
CA ARG A 117 -20.44 0.10 -1.74
C ARG A 117 -20.28 -0.96 -0.68
N ALA A 118 -20.42 -0.57 0.59
CA ALA A 118 -20.52 -1.49 1.71
C ALA A 118 -21.97 -1.49 2.22
N TRP A 119 -22.74 -2.52 1.87
CA TRP A 119 -24.17 -2.63 2.24
C TRP A 119 -25.02 -1.41 1.77
N LYS A 120 -25.65 -0.64 2.68
CA LYS A 120 -26.36 0.62 2.34
C LYS A 120 -25.48 1.86 2.40
N VAL A 121 -24.18 1.71 2.69
CA VAL A 121 -23.27 2.81 3.00
C VAL A 121 -22.33 3.03 1.81
N SER A 122 -22.38 4.22 1.23
CA SER A 122 -21.44 4.68 0.21
C SER A 122 -20.15 5.21 0.83
N TYR A 123 -19.06 5.37 0.06
CA TYR A 123 -17.87 6.13 0.52
C TYR A 123 -18.28 7.49 1.09
N THR A 124 -19.18 8.20 0.40
CA THR A 124 -19.69 9.51 0.81
C THR A 124 -20.35 9.50 2.17
N ASP A 125 -20.95 8.38 2.58
CA ASP A 125 -21.55 8.20 3.90
C ASP A 125 -20.53 7.74 4.93
N ALA A 126 -19.63 6.82 4.56
CA ALA A 126 -18.59 6.30 5.43
C ALA A 126 -17.54 7.37 5.81
N GLN A 127 -17.15 8.24 4.86
CA GLN A 127 -16.15 9.29 5.08
C GLN A 127 -16.52 10.25 6.23
N LYS A 128 -17.81 10.33 6.60
CA LYS A 128 -18.30 11.19 7.67
C LYS A 128 -17.94 10.68 9.08
N SER A 129 -17.53 9.41 9.21
CA SER A 129 -17.30 8.72 10.49
C SER A 129 -15.90 8.09 10.59
N VAL A 130 -14.92 8.61 9.85
CA VAL A 130 -13.58 8.05 9.74
C VAL A 130 -12.78 8.22 11.03
N CYS A 131 -12.09 7.16 11.43
CA CYS A 131 -11.07 7.18 12.48
C CYS A 131 -9.69 7.03 11.85
N HIS A 132 -8.75 7.90 12.25
CA HIS A 132 -7.39 7.90 11.72
C HIS A 132 -6.48 7.03 12.61
N ALA A 133 -5.76 6.08 12.03
CA ALA A 133 -4.83 5.21 12.74
C ALA A 133 -3.45 5.21 12.06
N LYS A 134 -2.38 5.48 12.80
CA LYS A 134 -1.02 5.46 12.23
C LYS A 134 -0.52 4.01 12.16
N ILE A 135 -0.13 3.56 10.97
CA ILE A 135 0.58 2.29 10.79
C ILE A 135 2.08 2.55 11.04
N GLU A 136 2.73 1.72 11.87
CA GLU A 136 4.17 1.86 12.14
C GLU A 136 4.98 1.51 10.89
N GLY A 137 5.74 2.48 10.36
CA GLY A 137 6.60 2.29 9.19
C GLY A 137 6.72 3.50 8.26
N GLU A 138 5.76 4.45 8.30
CA GLU A 138 5.78 5.60 7.39
C GLU A 138 6.41 6.86 8.01
N SER A 139 7.49 7.34 7.40
CA SER A 139 8.03 8.69 7.60
C SER A 139 7.59 9.59 6.46
N GLY A 140 6.50 10.34 6.61
CA GLY A 140 6.23 11.49 5.73
C GLY A 140 4.77 11.91 5.52
N SER A 141 4.47 13.12 5.99
CA SER A 141 3.38 14.03 5.58
C SER A 141 1.93 13.59 5.80
N ASN A 142 1.34 14.15 6.86
CA ASN A 142 -0.10 14.19 7.18
C ASN A 142 -1.00 14.28 5.92
N ARG A 143 -1.56 13.16 5.46
CA ARG A 143 -2.85 13.15 4.74
C ARG A 143 -3.65 11.88 5.03
N LYS A 144 -4.71 12.12 5.81
CA LYS A 144 -6.05 11.49 5.85
C LYS A 144 -6.17 10.09 5.23
N ILE A 145 -6.33 9.13 6.13
CA ILE A 145 -6.77 7.73 5.97
C ILE A 145 -8.21 7.66 6.46
#